data_AF-A0A8C9ERL5-F1
#
_entry.id   AF-A0A8C9ERL5-F1
#
_cell.length_a   1.000
_cell.length_b   1.000
_cell.length_c   1.000
_cell.angle_alpha   90.00
_cell.angle_beta   90.00
_cell.angle_gamma   90.00
#
_symmetry.space_group_name_H-M   'P 1'
#
loop_
_entity.id
_entity.type
_entity.pdbx_description
1 polymer ?
#
loop_
_entity_poly.entity_id
_entity_poly.type
_entity_poly.pdbx_seq_one_letter_code
_entity_poly.pdbx_strand_id
1 'polypeptide(L)'
;MQYVFRWQANVSPLLCFFSPSLFQSIIELMHLKCKCHGLSGSCEVKTCWWSQPDFRVIGDYLKDKYDSASEMVVEKHRESRGWVETLRPKYNFFKAPTEKDLVYYENSPNFCEPNPETGSFGTRDRICNVTSHGIDGCDLLCCGRGHNTRTEKRKEKCHCIFHWCCYVRCQECIRVYDVHTCK
;
A
#
# COMPACT_ATOMS: atom_id res chain seq x y z
N MET A 1 10.42 1.22 11.35
CA MET A 1 9.35 0.32 11.82
C MET A 1 8.39 0.07 10.65
N GLN A 2 8.62 -1.01 9.90
CA GLN A 2 7.62 -1.50 8.95
C GLN A 2 6.57 -2.25 9.78
N TYR A 3 5.43 -1.62 10.03
CA TYR A 3 4.28 -2.41 10.42
C TYR A 3 3.88 -3.19 9.17
N VAL A 4 3.78 -4.51 9.27
CA VAL A 4 3.00 -5.38 8.38
C VAL A 4 2.22 -6.26 9.33
N PHE A 5 0.94 -5.94 9.50
CA PHE A 5 0.07 -6.69 10.42
C PHE A 5 0.08 -8.18 10.03
N ARG A 6 0.48 -9.03 10.98
CA ARG A 6 0.42 -10.47 10.81
C ARG A 6 -1.03 -10.90 11.05
N TRP A 7 -1.59 -11.63 10.09
CA TRP A 7 -2.88 -12.30 10.25
C TRP A 7 -2.59 -13.74 10.68
N GLN A 8 -2.56 -14.04 11.99
CA GLN A 8 -2.46 -15.44 12.42
C GLN A 8 -3.80 -16.18 12.31
N ALA A 9 -3.69 -17.43 11.85
CA ALA A 9 -4.74 -18.38 11.50
C ALA A 9 -5.78 -18.68 12.61
N ASN A 10 -5.47 -18.40 13.88
CA ASN A 10 -6.23 -18.95 15.00
C ASN A 10 -7.36 -18.03 15.53
N VAL A 11 -7.29 -16.72 15.30
CA VAL A 11 -8.41 -15.76 15.48
C VAL A 11 -8.91 -15.24 14.11
N SER A 12 -8.42 -15.87 13.03
CA SER A 12 -8.69 -15.50 11.64
C SER A 12 -10.17 -15.38 11.26
N PRO A 13 -11.13 -16.11 11.85
CA PRO A 13 -12.54 -15.89 11.50
C PRO A 13 -12.99 -14.47 11.82
N LEU A 14 -12.77 -13.98 13.04
CA LEU A 14 -13.25 -12.66 13.49
C LEU A 14 -12.64 -11.52 12.68
N LEU A 15 -11.34 -11.60 12.44
CA LEU A 15 -10.60 -10.63 11.65
C LEU A 15 -11.04 -10.63 10.16
N CYS A 16 -11.26 -11.81 9.56
CA CYS A 16 -11.80 -11.93 8.20
C CYS A 16 -13.24 -11.44 8.09
N PHE A 17 -14.08 -11.63 9.13
CA PHE A 17 -15.46 -11.13 9.16
C PHE A 17 -15.52 -9.61 9.23
N PHE A 18 -14.59 -8.96 9.92
CA PHE A 18 -14.52 -7.49 10.03
C PHE A 18 -13.83 -6.82 8.83
N SER A 19 -13.13 -7.58 7.97
CA SER A 19 -12.37 -7.03 6.85
C SER A 19 -12.82 -7.54 5.47
N PRO A 20 -14.08 -7.33 5.03
CA PRO A 20 -14.43 -7.42 3.61
C PRO A 20 -13.90 -6.19 2.85
N SER A 21 -12.61 -5.88 3.03
CA SER A 21 -12.06 -4.54 2.80
C SER A 21 -11.92 -4.21 1.32
N LEU A 22 -11.53 -5.15 0.47
CA LEU A 22 -11.28 -4.84 -0.94
C LEU A 22 -12.57 -4.60 -1.73
N PHE A 23 -13.54 -5.51 -1.63
CA PHE A 23 -14.79 -5.42 -2.39
C PHE A 23 -15.65 -4.24 -1.93
N GLN A 24 -15.72 -4.00 -0.61
CA GLN A 24 -16.43 -2.83 -0.08
C GLN A 24 -15.77 -1.52 -0.54
N SER A 25 -14.43 -1.43 -0.49
CA SER A 25 -13.71 -0.23 -0.94
C SER A 25 -13.93 0.08 -2.43
N ILE A 26 -14.07 -0.96 -3.26
CA ILE A 26 -14.36 -0.80 -4.69
C ILE A 26 -15.73 -0.15 -4.92
N ILE A 27 -16.76 -0.58 -4.18
CA ILE A 27 -18.13 -0.06 -4.30
C ILE A 27 -18.18 1.40 -3.83
N GLU A 28 -17.53 1.70 -2.71
CA GLU A 28 -17.51 3.04 -2.11
C GLU A 28 -16.83 4.08 -3.00
N LEU A 29 -15.84 3.68 -3.79
CA LEU A 29 -15.07 4.58 -4.65
C LEU A 29 -15.58 4.61 -6.11
N MET A 30 -16.71 3.96 -6.39
CA MET A 30 -17.34 4.07 -7.71
C MET A 30 -17.71 5.52 -8.01
N HIS A 31 -17.47 5.94 -9.24
CA HIS A 31 -17.81 7.30 -9.68
C HIS A 31 -18.51 7.26 -11.03
N LEU A 32 -19.28 8.31 -11.29
CA LEU A 32 -19.94 8.49 -12.57
C LEU A 32 -18.91 8.96 -13.60
N LYS A 33 -18.67 8.16 -14.64
CA LYS A 33 -17.82 8.53 -15.77
C LYS A 33 -18.71 8.83 -16.97
N CYS A 34 -18.46 9.97 -17.63
CA CYS A 34 -19.25 10.42 -18.76
C CYS A 34 -18.40 10.55 -20.02
N LYS A 35 -19.00 10.25 -21.18
CA LYS A 35 -18.43 10.53 -22.50
C LYS A 35 -19.33 11.50 -23.25
N CYS A 36 -18.75 12.62 -23.65
CA CYS A 36 -19.41 13.63 -24.46
C CYS A 36 -19.34 13.27 -25.95
N HIS A 37 -20.44 13.48 -26.65
CA HIS A 37 -20.55 13.15 -28.08
C HIS A 37 -21.48 14.15 -28.82
N GLY A 38 -21.57 15.37 -28.31
CA GLY A 38 -22.16 16.49 -29.04
C GLY A 38 -21.27 16.98 -30.19
N LEU A 39 -21.78 17.94 -30.96
CA LEU A 39 -21.09 18.48 -32.13
C LEU A 39 -19.68 18.97 -31.76
N SER A 40 -18.66 18.58 -32.54
CA SER A 40 -17.24 18.91 -32.29
C SER A 40 -16.73 18.51 -30.89
N GLY A 41 -17.33 17.52 -30.24
CA GLY A 41 -16.98 17.09 -28.89
C GLY A 41 -17.66 17.87 -27.76
N SER A 42 -18.72 18.63 -28.06
CA SER A 42 -19.52 19.29 -27.01
C SER A 42 -20.13 18.28 -26.02
N CYS A 43 -20.35 18.71 -24.79
CA CYS A 43 -20.97 17.91 -23.73
C CYS A 43 -22.46 18.19 -23.53
N GLU A 44 -23.12 18.87 -24.47
CA GLU A 44 -24.57 19.10 -24.45
C GLU A 44 -25.34 17.78 -24.48
N VAL A 45 -24.81 16.80 -25.21
CA VAL A 45 -25.23 15.40 -25.16
C VAL A 45 -24.07 14.56 -24.61
N LYS A 46 -24.34 13.83 -23.53
CA LYS A 46 -23.38 12.94 -22.89
C LYS A 46 -24.05 11.67 -22.38
N THR A 47 -23.32 10.57 -22.42
CA THR A 47 -23.73 9.30 -21.80
C THR A 47 -22.82 9.05 -20.62
N CYS A 48 -23.40 8.69 -19.49
CA CYS A 48 -22.67 8.41 -18.26
C CYS A 48 -22.92 6.97 -17.80
N TRP A 49 -21.93 6.38 -17.15
CA TRP A 49 -22.01 5.06 -16.53
C TRP A 49 -21.20 5.03 -15.24
N TRP A 50 -21.56 4.13 -14.33
CA TRP A 50 -20.77 3.87 -13.14
C TRP A 50 -19.45 3.19 -13.52
N SER A 51 -18.34 3.76 -13.09
CA SER A 51 -17.00 3.25 -13.34
C SER A 51 -16.25 3.08 -12.04
N GLN A 52 -15.44 2.03 -11.96
CA GLN A 52 -14.43 1.90 -10.93
C GLN A 52 -13.32 2.94 -11.15
N PRO A 53 -12.65 3.40 -10.08
CA PRO A 53 -11.46 4.23 -10.18
C PRO A 53 -10.25 3.41 -10.67
N ASP A 54 -9.15 4.10 -10.96
CA ASP A 54 -7.85 3.43 -11.13
C ASP A 54 -7.47 2.70 -9.84
N PHE A 55 -6.86 1.52 -9.96
CA PHE A 55 -6.50 0.71 -8.80
C PHE A 55 -5.51 1.40 -7.85
N ARG A 56 -4.71 2.37 -8.33
CA ARG A 56 -3.87 3.20 -7.46
C ARG A 56 -4.69 3.93 -6.40
N VAL A 57 -5.85 4.48 -6.78
CA VAL A 57 -6.75 5.17 -5.84
C VAL A 57 -7.26 4.22 -4.75
N ILE A 58 -7.56 2.98 -5.13
CA ILE A 58 -7.97 1.94 -4.17
C ILE A 58 -6.80 1.57 -3.25
N GLY A 59 -5.60 1.43 -3.82
CA GLY A 59 -4.37 1.15 -3.06
C GLY A 59 -4.04 2.24 -2.04
N ASP A 60 -4.12 3.50 -2.45
CA ASP A 60 -3.88 4.66 -1.58
C ASP A 60 -4.94 4.71 -0.46
N TYR A 61 -6.22 4.53 -0.80
CA TYR A 61 -7.30 4.46 0.19
C TYR A 61 -7.08 3.36 1.23
N LEU A 62 -6.71 2.15 0.79
CA LEU A 62 -6.43 1.03 1.70
C LEU A 62 -5.15 1.26 2.50
N LYS A 63 -4.15 1.94 1.93
CA LYS A 63 -2.92 2.31 2.63
C LYS A 63 -3.17 3.33 3.74
N ASP A 64 -4.07 4.28 3.53
CA ASP A 64 -4.49 5.21 4.58
C ASP A 64 -5.21 4.47 5.72
N LYS A 65 -6.12 3.55 5.38
CA LYS A 65 -6.79 2.69 6.37
C LYS A 65 -5.82 1.79 7.12
N TYR A 66 -4.76 1.36 6.45
CA TYR A 66 -3.68 0.57 7.04
C TYR A 66 -2.89 1.39 8.06
N ASP A 67 -2.53 2.63 7.74
CA ASP A 67 -1.78 3.51 8.64
C ASP A 67 -2.61 3.95 9.85
N SER A 68 -3.94 4.01 9.71
CA SER A 68 -4.89 4.33 10.77
C SER A 68 -5.57 3.11 11.39
N ALA A 69 -5.03 1.90 11.21
CA ALA A 69 -5.66 0.68 11.71
C ALA A 69 -5.78 0.70 13.25
N SER A 70 -6.90 0.22 13.78
CA SER A 70 -7.19 0.25 15.22
C SER A 70 -6.72 -1.01 15.94
N GLU A 71 -6.00 -0.84 17.05
CA GLU A 71 -5.59 -1.95 17.92
C GLU A 71 -6.76 -2.42 18.80
N MET A 72 -7.03 -3.71 18.76
CA MET A 72 -8.11 -4.38 19.47
C MET A 72 -7.54 -5.34 20.52
N VAL A 73 -8.33 -5.64 21.55
CA VAL A 73 -8.06 -6.68 22.54
C VAL A 73 -9.10 -7.79 22.41
N VAL A 74 -8.67 -9.03 22.66
CA VAL A 74 -9.55 -10.20 22.64
C VAL A 74 -10.17 -10.38 24.03
N GLU A 75 -11.49 -10.27 24.11
CA GLU A 75 -12.28 -10.60 25.30
C GLU A 75 -12.94 -11.96 25.12
N LYS A 76 -12.90 -12.80 26.17
CA LYS A 76 -13.58 -14.10 26.17
C LYS A 76 -14.76 -14.05 27.11
N HIS A 77 -15.94 -14.40 26.61
CA HIS A 77 -17.15 -14.54 27.42
C HIS A 77 -17.88 -15.84 27.13
N ARG A 78 -18.72 -16.26 28.07
CA ARG A 78 -19.46 -17.52 28.00
C ARG A 78 -20.86 -17.25 27.47
N GLU A 79 -21.17 -17.82 26.33
CA GLU A 79 -22.51 -17.84 25.75
C GLU A 79 -23.15 -19.23 25.88
N SER A 80 -24.44 -19.34 25.57
CA SER A 80 -25.20 -20.59 25.63
C SER A 80 -24.60 -21.73 24.78
N ARG A 81 -23.83 -21.39 23.75
CA ARG A 81 -23.17 -22.34 22.83
C ARG A 81 -21.69 -22.61 23.15
N GLY A 82 -21.12 -21.97 24.18
CA GLY A 82 -19.73 -22.14 24.57
C GLY A 82 -18.99 -20.82 24.82
N TRP A 83 -17.66 -20.89 24.85
CA TRP A 83 -16.80 -19.71 24.93
C TRP A 83 -16.75 -19.00 23.58
N VAL A 84 -17.00 -17.69 23.61
CA VAL A 84 -16.94 -16.81 22.44
C VAL A 84 -15.86 -15.77 22.69
N GLU A 85 -15.10 -15.48 21.64
CA GLU A 85 -14.10 -14.42 21.63
C GLU A 85 -14.66 -13.22 20.86
N THR A 86 -14.52 -12.02 21.42
CA THR A 86 -14.89 -10.77 20.75
C THR A 86 -13.75 -9.77 20.78
N LEU A 87 -13.74 -8.87 19.80
CA LEU A 87 -12.76 -7.81 19.69
C LEU A 87 -13.32 -6.53 20.29
N ARG A 88 -12.55 -5.90 21.17
CA ARG A 88 -12.85 -4.57 21.72
C ARG A 88 -11.71 -3.60 21.48
N PRO A 89 -11.97 -2.29 21.27
CA PRO A 89 -10.91 -1.31 21.13
C PRO A 89 -10.01 -1.31 22.36
N LYS A 90 -8.68 -1.36 22.15
CA LYS A 90 -7.72 -1.30 23.26
C LYS A 90 -7.74 0.07 23.97
N TYR A 91 -8.02 1.13 23.21
CA TYR A 91 -7.98 2.51 23.67
C TYR A 91 -9.35 3.17 23.54
N ASN A 92 -10.09 3.27 24.66
CA ASN A 92 -11.47 3.78 24.68
C ASN A 92 -11.61 5.31 24.54
N PHE A 93 -10.50 6.04 24.58
CA PHE A 93 -10.47 7.50 24.41
C PHE A 93 -10.44 7.94 22.94
N PHE A 94 -10.12 7.03 22.03
CA PHE A 94 -10.22 7.28 20.59
C PHE A 94 -11.57 6.85 20.03
N LYS A 95 -11.89 7.34 18.83
CA LYS A 95 -13.10 6.94 18.12
C LYS A 95 -13.05 5.44 17.82
N ALA A 96 -14.15 4.74 18.13
CA ALA A 96 -14.28 3.32 17.79
C ALA A 96 -14.20 3.11 16.27
N PRO A 97 -13.55 2.01 15.81
CA PRO A 97 -13.46 1.69 14.39
C PRO A 97 -14.83 1.42 13.78
N THR A 98 -14.99 1.83 12.52
CA THR A 98 -16.18 1.56 11.69
C THR A 98 -15.99 0.30 10.86
N GLU A 99 -17.04 -0.15 10.17
CA GLU A 99 -16.99 -1.29 9.23
C GLU A 99 -16.02 -1.08 8.05
N LYS A 100 -15.61 0.16 7.80
CA LYS A 100 -14.68 0.53 6.72
C LYS A 100 -13.23 0.65 7.20
N ASP A 101 -12.98 0.49 8.50
CA ASP A 101 -11.67 0.64 9.10
C ASP A 101 -11.01 -0.72 9.30
N LEU A 102 -9.68 -0.75 9.18
CA LEU A 102 -8.91 -1.94 9.45
C LEU A 102 -8.64 -2.07 10.95
N VAL A 103 -8.70 -3.29 11.47
CA VAL A 103 -8.46 -3.61 12.87
C VAL A 103 -7.39 -4.71 12.99
N TYR A 104 -6.61 -4.66 14.05
CA TYR A 104 -5.60 -5.69 14.37
C TYR A 104 -5.55 -5.90 15.89
N TYR A 105 -5.09 -7.07 16.36
CA TYR A 105 -4.94 -7.34 17.79
C TYR A 105 -3.55 -7.90 18.17
N GLU A 106 -2.72 -8.23 17.18
CA GLU A 106 -1.35 -8.69 17.38
C GLU A 106 -0.35 -7.67 16.86
N ASN A 107 0.73 -7.49 17.60
CA ASN A 107 1.81 -6.63 17.17
C ASN A 107 2.51 -7.19 15.93
N SER A 108 2.86 -6.30 15.00
CA SER A 108 3.69 -6.66 13.86
C SER A 108 5.08 -7.10 14.33
N PRO A 109 5.66 -8.18 13.78
CA PRO A 109 7.01 -8.57 14.11
C PRO A 109 8.03 -7.55 13.57
N ASN A 110 9.29 -7.71 13.98
CA ASN A 110 10.38 -6.95 13.38
C ASN A 110 10.78 -7.59 12.03
N PHE A 111 10.72 -6.81 10.94
CA PHE A 111 11.06 -7.25 9.58
C PHE A 111 12.52 -6.97 9.16
N CYS A 112 13.36 -6.50 10.06
CA CYS A 112 14.76 -6.15 9.76
C CYS A 112 15.59 -7.39 9.41
N GLU A 113 15.44 -8.46 10.17
CA GLU A 113 16.17 -9.72 9.98
C GLU A 113 15.26 -10.80 9.39
N PRO A 114 15.84 -11.80 8.69
CA PRO A 114 15.08 -12.94 8.19
C PRO A 114 14.46 -13.73 9.36
N ASN A 115 13.17 -14.01 9.28
CA ASN A 115 12.45 -14.82 10.25
C ASN A 115 11.52 -15.83 9.53
N PRO A 116 11.94 -17.10 9.41
CA PRO A 116 11.14 -18.15 8.76
C PRO A 116 9.77 -18.40 9.39
N GLU A 117 9.60 -18.20 10.69
CA GLU A 117 8.32 -18.43 11.38
C GLU A 117 7.24 -17.44 10.93
N THR A 118 7.68 -16.23 10.57
CA THR A 118 6.80 -15.16 10.06
C THR A 118 6.76 -15.11 8.54
N GLY A 119 7.68 -15.81 7.86
CA GLY A 119 7.90 -15.66 6.41
C GLY A 119 8.63 -14.37 6.02
N SER A 120 9.20 -13.63 6.97
CA SER A 120 9.98 -12.42 6.70
C SER A 120 11.35 -12.78 6.11
N PHE A 121 11.72 -12.17 4.99
CA PHE A 121 13.04 -12.31 4.38
C PHE A 121 14.10 -11.36 4.96
N GLY A 122 13.70 -10.41 5.82
CA GLY A 122 14.57 -9.32 6.26
C GLY A 122 14.66 -8.17 5.25
N THR A 123 15.52 -7.19 5.52
CA THR A 123 15.71 -6.02 4.64
C THR A 123 17.03 -6.00 3.87
N ARG A 124 17.84 -7.05 3.96
CA ARG A 124 19.11 -7.14 3.23
C ARG A 124 18.88 -7.07 1.73
N ASP A 125 19.82 -6.45 1.01
CA ASP A 125 19.80 -6.25 -0.44
C ASP A 125 18.61 -5.44 -1.00
N ARG A 126 17.75 -4.89 -0.14
CA ARG A 126 16.70 -3.96 -0.57
C ARG A 126 17.30 -2.63 -0.99
N ILE A 127 16.80 -2.08 -2.10
CA ILE A 127 17.16 -0.75 -2.57
C ILE A 127 16.61 0.27 -1.58
N CYS A 128 17.47 1.21 -1.16
CA CYS A 128 17.11 2.28 -0.23
C CYS A 128 17.40 3.66 -0.82
N ASN A 129 16.72 4.68 -0.29
CA ASN A 129 16.87 6.06 -0.72
C ASN A 129 17.73 6.83 0.29
N VAL A 130 18.91 7.30 -0.12
CA VAL A 130 19.83 8.03 0.78
C VAL A 130 19.36 9.44 1.12
N THR A 131 18.51 10.05 0.31
CA THR A 131 18.00 11.41 0.54
C THR A 131 16.73 11.43 1.39
N SER A 132 16.08 10.29 1.58
CA SER A 132 14.88 10.19 2.41
C SER A 132 15.24 9.91 3.87
N HIS A 133 14.60 10.64 4.77
CA HIS A 133 14.60 10.35 6.22
C HIS A 133 13.40 9.47 6.64
N GLY A 134 12.58 9.04 5.68
CA GLY A 134 11.40 8.21 5.91
C GLY A 134 11.70 6.70 5.90
N ILE A 135 10.65 5.89 5.79
CA ILE A 135 10.73 4.42 5.84
C ILE A 135 11.48 3.84 4.62
N ASP A 136 11.49 4.55 3.50
CA ASP A 136 12.31 4.25 2.31
C ASP A 136 13.78 4.70 2.46
N GLY A 137 14.06 5.49 3.49
CA GLY A 137 15.38 5.98 3.87
C GLY A 137 16.33 4.85 4.24
N CYS A 138 17.62 4.95 3.87
CA CYS A 138 18.59 3.89 4.18
C CYS A 138 18.77 3.65 5.69
N ASP A 139 18.64 4.67 6.54
CA ASP A 139 18.76 4.51 7.99
C ASP A 139 17.65 3.62 8.58
N LEU A 140 16.40 3.86 8.15
CA LEU A 140 15.23 3.13 8.65
C LEU A 140 15.01 1.81 7.92
N LEU A 141 15.20 1.76 6.61
CA LEU A 141 15.00 0.55 5.81
C LEU A 141 16.07 -0.50 6.11
N CYS A 142 17.33 -0.08 6.29
CA CYS A 142 18.44 -0.96 6.61
C CYS A 142 18.64 -1.15 8.12
N CYS A 143 17.73 -0.62 8.94
CA CYS A 143 17.72 -0.81 10.40
C CYS A 143 19.04 -0.46 11.09
N GLY A 144 19.72 0.59 10.62
CA GLY A 144 21.02 1.04 11.15
C GLY A 144 22.23 0.19 10.75
N ARG A 145 22.09 -0.87 9.95
CA ARG A 145 23.22 -1.69 9.46
C ARG A 145 24.07 -0.98 8.39
N GLY A 146 23.59 0.15 7.88
CA GLY A 146 24.16 0.87 6.74
C GLY A 146 23.80 0.23 5.39
N HIS A 147 24.38 0.77 4.32
CA HIS A 147 24.11 0.34 2.95
C HIS A 147 25.41 0.23 2.13
N ASN A 148 25.36 -0.57 1.08
CA ASN A 148 26.35 -0.62 0.01
C ASN A 148 25.95 0.37 -1.08
N THR A 149 26.93 0.91 -1.80
CA THR A 149 26.70 1.80 -2.95
C THR A 149 27.37 1.19 -4.17
N ARG A 150 26.61 1.08 -5.26
CA ARG A 150 27.13 0.65 -6.57
C ARG A 150 26.75 1.66 -7.63
N THR A 151 27.68 1.97 -8.52
CA THR A 151 27.39 2.84 -9.66
C THR A 151 26.94 1.99 -10.84
N GLU A 152 25.75 2.28 -11.37
CA GLU A 152 25.11 1.57 -12.47
C GLU A 152 24.94 2.50 -13.67
N LYS A 153 25.41 2.07 -14.84
CA LYS A 153 25.23 2.81 -16.10
C LYS A 153 24.01 2.29 -16.82
N ARG A 154 23.04 3.16 -17.11
CA ARG A 154 21.82 2.82 -17.85
C ARG A 154 21.77 3.61 -19.15
N LYS A 155 21.45 2.92 -20.24
CA LYS A 155 21.17 3.55 -21.53
C LYS A 155 19.71 4.01 -21.53
N GLU A 156 19.50 5.28 -21.84
CA GLU A 156 18.17 5.88 -21.94
C GLU A 156 18.07 6.76 -23.18
N LYS A 157 16.83 6.99 -23.64
CA LYS A 157 16.56 7.91 -24.73
C LYS A 157 16.59 9.34 -24.18
N CYS A 158 17.38 10.19 -24.81
CA CYS A 158 17.59 11.59 -24.43
C CYS A 158 17.48 12.48 -25.67
N HIS A 159 17.37 13.80 -25.46
CA HIS A 159 17.31 14.80 -26.54
C HIS A 159 16.30 14.41 -27.63
N CYS A 160 15.10 14.01 -27.21
CA CYS A 160 14.04 13.60 -28.10
C CYS A 160 13.44 14.83 -28.80
N ILE A 161 13.57 14.88 -30.13
CA ILE A 161 13.02 15.94 -30.97
C ILE A 161 11.84 15.37 -31.75
N PHE A 162 10.71 16.07 -31.67
CA PHE A 162 9.56 15.78 -32.50
C PHE A 162 9.74 16.40 -33.88
N HIS A 163 9.66 15.57 -34.92
CA HIS A 163 9.63 16.03 -36.30
C HIS A 163 8.18 16.10 -36.77
N TRP A 164 7.75 17.30 -37.17
CA TRP A 164 6.39 17.50 -37.68
C TRP A 164 6.14 16.58 -38.88
N CYS A 165 5.11 15.73 -38.74
CA CYS A 165 4.70 14.64 -39.63
C CYS A 165 5.67 13.44 -39.74
N CYS A 166 5.68 12.43 -38.87
CA CYS A 166 4.99 12.18 -37.58
C CYS A 166 5.86 11.23 -36.74
N TYR A 167 7.08 11.62 -36.39
CA TYR A 167 7.95 10.74 -35.59
C TYR A 167 8.79 11.52 -34.57
N VAL A 168 9.15 10.82 -33.50
CA VAL A 168 10.07 11.32 -32.48
C VAL A 168 11.43 10.69 -32.76
N ARG A 169 12.46 11.52 -32.88
CA ARG A 169 13.84 11.06 -32.98
C ARG A 169 14.55 11.37 -31.67
N CYS A 170 15.02 10.33 -30.98
CA CYS A 170 15.82 10.45 -29.77
C CYS A 170 17.25 9.98 -30.00
N GLN A 171 18.18 10.54 -29.24
CA GLN A 171 19.54 10.02 -29.13
C GLN A 171 19.61 8.99 -27.99
N GLU A 172 20.63 8.14 -27.98
CA GLU A 172 20.92 7.27 -26.84
C GLU A 172 21.97 7.91 -25.96
N CYS A 173 21.61 8.19 -24.70
CA CYS A 173 22.54 8.66 -23.69
C CYS A 173 22.82 7.55 -22.68
N ILE A 174 24.03 7.57 -22.12
CA ILE A 174 24.37 6.75 -20.96
C ILE A 174 24.27 7.66 -19.74
N ARG A 175 23.34 7.35 -18.84
CA ARG A 175 23.27 8.00 -17.52
C ARG A 175 23.86 7.09 -16.46
N VAL A 176 24.54 7.72 -15.52
CA VAL A 176 25.22 7.05 -14.41
C VAL A 176 24.41 7.32 -13.16
N TYR A 177 24.00 6.25 -12.48
CA TYR A 177 23.19 6.31 -11.27
C TYR A 177 23.91 5.59 -10.14
N ASP A 178 23.88 6.16 -8.94
CA ASP A 178 24.31 5.44 -7.75
C ASP A 178 23.11 4.72 -7.12
N VAL A 179 23.23 3.41 -6.98
CA VAL A 179 22.21 2.53 -6.40
C VAL A 179 22.69 2.09 -5.03
N HIS A 180 21.86 2.33 -4.02
CA HIS A 180 22.15 2.00 -2.64
C HIS A 180 21.32 0.79 -2.20
N THR A 181 21.96 -0.21 -1.59
CA THR A 181 21.29 -1.42 -1.11
C THR A 181 21.67 -1.74 0.33
N CYS A 182 20.71 -2.14 1.15
CA CYS A 182 20.95 -2.49 2.55
C CYS A 182 21.92 -3.66 2.72
N LYS A 183 22.76 -3.58 3.76
CA LYS A 183 23.63 -4.67 4.20
C LYS A 183 22.86 -5.74 4.98
#